data_AF-A0A9D2I2F2-F1
#
_entry.id   AF-A0A9D2I2F2-F1
#
_cell.length_a   1.000
_cell.length_b   1.000
_cell.length_c   1.000
_cell.angle_alpha   90.00
_cell.angle_beta   90.00
_cell.angle_gamma   90.00
#
_symmetry.space_group_name_H-M   'P 1'
#
loop_
_entity.id
_entity.type
_entity.pdbx_description
1 polymer ?
#
loop_
_entity_poly.entity_id
_entity_poly.type
_entity_poly.pdbx_seq_one_letter_code
_entity_poly.pdbx_strand_id
1 'polypeptide(L)'
;MWQLVILRWDSFVLSIGSVLYGIQLYVYPNILQDYKVYQVIREMFDHKIIGAIFIVLGILKLVGIVLNNKTIKVLAIRGLLFVWLLFMVAFVITPPPNTVWIMAFMSFMLGLGIIIREE
;
A
#
# COMPACT_ATOMS: atom_id res chain seq x y z
N MET A 1 15.66 17.15 11.74
CA MET A 1 15.28 15.95 10.94
C MET A 1 14.70 14.83 11.80
N TRP A 2 15.40 14.37 12.85
CA TRP A 2 14.94 13.25 13.71
C TRP A 2 13.55 13.43 14.34
N GLN A 3 13.21 14.62 14.85
CA GLN A 3 11.85 14.88 15.38
C GLN A 3 10.75 14.74 14.32
N LEU A 4 11.04 15.09 13.07
CA LEU A 4 10.10 15.00 11.95
C LEU A 4 9.88 13.54 11.51
N VAL A 5 10.93 12.72 11.60
CA VAL A 5 10.88 11.27 11.35
C VAL A 5 10.08 10.56 12.44
N ILE A 6 10.29 10.92 13.71
CA ILE A 6 9.58 10.32 14.85
C ILE A 6 8.10 10.72 14.82
N LEU A 7 7.78 11.99 14.52
CA LEU A 7 6.40 12.48 14.47
C LEU A 7 5.57 11.87 13.33
N ARG A 8 6.22 11.49 12.22
CA ARG A 8 5.56 10.91 11.03
C ARG A 8 5.98 9.46 10.76
N TRP A 9 6.44 8.76 11.80
CA TRP A 9 7.00 7.41 11.69
C TRP A 9 6.03 6.43 11.00
N ASP A 10 4.76 6.47 11.39
CA ASP A 10 3.66 5.73 10.79
C ASP A 10 3.53 5.97 9.27
N SER A 11 3.67 7.21 8.83
CA SER A 11 3.63 7.57 7.40
C SER A 11 4.83 7.01 6.65
N PHE A 12 6.02 7.00 7.26
CA PHE A 12 7.19 6.37 6.68
C PHE A 12 7.03 4.85 6.59
N VAL A 13 6.56 4.21 7.66
CA VAL A 13 6.33 2.75 7.71
C VAL A 13 5.34 2.32 6.63
N LEU A 14 4.19 2.99 6.53
CA LEU A 14 3.21 2.66 5.50
C LEU A 14 3.77 2.86 4.09
N SER A 15 4.48 3.96 3.85
CA SER A 15 5.00 4.29 2.52
C SER A 15 6.09 3.31 2.09
N ILE A 16 7.08 3.09 2.96
CA ILE A 16 8.19 2.16 2.68
C ILE A 16 7.66 0.74 2.54
N GLY A 17 6.77 0.31 3.44
CA GLY A 17 6.11 -1.00 3.35
C GLY A 17 5.35 -1.18 2.03
N SER A 18 4.62 -0.15 1.59
CA SER A 18 3.91 -0.16 0.31
C SER A 18 4.87 -0.22 -0.88
N VAL A 19 5.98 0.51 -0.85
CA VAL A 19 7.01 0.45 -1.91
C VAL A 19 7.63 -0.94 -1.97
N LEU A 20 8.04 -1.51 -0.84
CA LEU A 20 8.65 -2.84 -0.79
C LEU A 20 7.67 -3.92 -1.26
N TYR A 21 6.42 -3.83 -0.84
CA TYR A 21 5.35 -4.73 -1.29
C TYR A 21 5.14 -4.63 -2.80
N GLY A 22 5.06 -3.41 -3.34
CA GLY A 22 4.93 -3.17 -4.78
C GLY A 22 6.13 -3.67 -5.59
N ILE A 23 7.36 -3.46 -5.10
CA ILE A 23 8.59 -4.00 -5.72
C ILE A 23 8.52 -5.53 -5.79
N GLN A 24 8.10 -6.17 -4.70
CA GLN A 24 7.98 -7.62 -4.66
C GLN A 24 6.99 -8.13 -5.71
N LEU A 25 5.83 -7.49 -5.87
CA LEU A 25 4.85 -7.84 -6.91
C LEU A 25 5.35 -7.56 -8.34
N TYR A 26 6.13 -6.49 -8.52
CA TYR A 26 6.65 -6.08 -9.83
C TYR A 26 7.77 -6.99 -10.32
N VAL A 27 8.71 -7.36 -9.44
CA VAL A 27 9.91 -8.15 -9.76
C VAL A 27 9.61 -9.64 -9.81
N TYR A 28 8.69 -10.13 -8.97
CA TYR A 28 8.36 -11.55 -8.84
C TYR A 28 6.93 -11.82 -9.33
N PRO A 29 6.70 -11.89 -10.66
CA PRO A 29 5.37 -12.04 -11.25
C PRO A 29 4.65 -13.31 -10.80
N ASN A 30 5.42 -14.35 -10.50
CA ASN A 30 4.96 -15.64 -9.99
C ASN A 30 4.15 -15.52 -8.68
N ILE A 31 4.37 -14.48 -7.86
CA ILE A 31 3.56 -14.24 -6.67
C ILE A 31 2.11 -13.97 -7.09
N LEU A 32 1.89 -13.09 -8.06
CA LEU A 32 0.54 -12.79 -8.50
C LEU A 32 -0.03 -13.92 -9.37
N GLN A 33 0.81 -14.56 -10.19
CA GLN A 33 0.43 -15.57 -11.20
C GLN A 33 0.27 -17.00 -10.69
N ASP A 34 0.92 -17.38 -9.59
CA ASP A 34 0.89 -18.78 -9.14
C ASP A 34 0.18 -18.91 -7.79
N TYR A 35 0.20 -17.88 -6.95
CA TYR A 35 -0.31 -18.00 -5.60
C TYR A 35 -1.83 -17.85 -5.61
N LYS A 36 -2.53 -18.87 -5.11
CA LYS A 36 -4.00 -18.90 -5.05
C LYS A 36 -4.60 -17.69 -4.33
N VAL A 37 -3.93 -17.21 -3.29
CA VAL A 37 -4.31 -15.99 -2.53
C VAL A 37 -4.47 -14.75 -3.38
N TYR A 38 -3.75 -14.66 -4.51
CA TYR A 38 -3.79 -13.51 -5.40
C TYR A 38 -4.73 -13.70 -6.59
N GLN A 39 -5.53 -14.79 -6.63
CA GLN A 39 -6.37 -15.11 -7.77
C GLN A 39 -7.31 -13.96 -8.15
N VAL A 40 -8.07 -13.43 -7.20
CA VAL A 40 -9.00 -12.31 -7.47
C VAL A 40 -8.25 -11.07 -7.97
N ILE A 41 -7.11 -10.74 -7.35
CA ILE A 41 -6.29 -9.58 -7.78
C ILE A 41 -5.79 -9.75 -9.21
N ARG A 42 -5.34 -10.95 -9.57
CA ARG A 42 -4.82 -11.28 -10.90
C ARG A 42 -5.88 -11.23 -11.99
N GLU A 43 -7.12 -11.60 -11.67
CA GLU A 43 -8.24 -11.50 -12.60
C GLU A 43 -8.62 -10.04 -12.88
N MET A 44 -8.33 -9.12 -11.95
CA MET A 44 -8.64 -7.70 -12.08
C MET A 44 -7.49 -6.86 -12.65
N PHE A 45 -6.24 -7.23 -12.37
CA PHE A 45 -5.07 -6.39 -12.66
C PHE A 45 -3.86 -7.19 -13.17
N ASP A 46 -3.11 -6.57 -14.08
CA ASP A 46 -1.77 -7.04 -14.40
C ASP A 46 -0.79 -6.79 -13.24
N HIS A 47 0.05 -7.77 -12.96
CA HIS A 47 1.07 -7.75 -11.92
C HIS A 47 2.00 -6.53 -11.98
N LYS A 48 2.42 -6.09 -13.17
CA LYS A 48 3.28 -4.90 -13.32
C LYS A 48 2.52 -3.65 -12.98
N ILE A 49 1.26 -3.55 -13.40
CA ILE A 49 0.43 -2.38 -13.15
C ILE A 49 0.18 -2.24 -11.65
N ILE A 50 -0.27 -3.30 -10.98
CA ILE A 50 -0.61 -3.21 -9.56
C ILE A 50 0.62 -3.00 -8.67
N GLY A 51 1.75 -3.67 -9.00
CA GLY A 51 3.03 -3.43 -8.33
C GLY A 51 3.51 -1.99 -8.52
N ALA A 52 3.45 -1.47 -9.76
CA ALA A 52 3.82 -0.08 -10.06
C ALA A 52 2.93 0.94 -9.32
N ILE A 53 1.62 0.68 -9.18
CA ILE A 53 0.72 1.55 -8.41
C ILE A 53 1.19 1.68 -6.96
N PHE A 54 1.49 0.56 -6.30
CA PHE A 54 2.02 0.58 -4.92
C PHE A 54 3.34 1.36 -4.81
N ILE A 55 4.26 1.13 -5.75
CA ILE A 55 5.56 1.81 -5.79
C ILE A 55 5.37 3.32 -5.97
N VAL A 56 4.62 3.72 -7.01
CA VAL A 56 4.41 5.13 -7.35
C VAL A 56 3.70 5.85 -6.20
N LEU A 57 2.64 5.29 -5.65
CA LEU A 57 1.91 5.92 -4.55
C LEU A 57 2.77 6.02 -3.27
N GLY A 58 3.54 4.97 -2.95
CA GLY A 58 4.46 4.99 -1.81
C GLY A 58 5.58 6.02 -1.97
N ILE A 59 6.18 6.13 -3.15
CA ILE A 59 7.19 7.15 -3.46
C ILE A 59 6.58 8.54 -3.41
N LEU A 60 5.42 8.76 -4.04
CA LEU A 60 4.72 10.05 -3.98
C LEU A 60 4.43 10.47 -2.55
N LYS A 61 4.03 9.53 -1.69
CA LYS A 61 3.82 9.82 -0.27
C LYS A 61 5.10 10.27 0.42
N LEU A 62 6.23 9.59 0.18
CA LEU A 62 7.54 9.98 0.70
C LEU A 62 7.96 11.38 0.20
N VAL A 63 7.81 11.64 -1.11
CA VAL A 63 8.11 12.94 -1.72
C VAL A 63 7.24 14.04 -1.10
N GLY A 64 5.94 13.80 -0.90
CA GLY A 64 5.05 14.73 -0.23
C GLY A 64 5.47 15.03 1.21
N ILE A 65 6.03 14.05 1.94
CA ILE A 65 6.57 14.26 3.29
C ILE A 65 7.83 15.13 3.24
N VAL A 66 8.79 14.81 2.36
CA VAL A 66 10.07 15.52 2.23
C VAL A 66 9.88 16.97 1.79
N LEU A 67 9.02 17.19 0.80
CA LEU A 67 8.69 18.54 0.30
C LEU A 67 7.66 19.26 1.19
N ASN A 68 7.15 18.60 2.23
CA ASN A 68 6.04 19.04 3.07
C ASN A 68 4.80 19.52 2.29
N ASN A 69 4.54 18.95 1.11
CA ASN A 69 3.43 19.33 0.25
C ASN A 69 2.14 18.61 0.68
N LYS A 70 1.15 19.35 1.19
CA LYS A 70 -0.12 18.78 1.68
C LYS A 70 -0.88 18.01 0.59
N THR A 71 -0.99 18.58 -0.60
CA THR A 71 -1.74 17.98 -1.72
C THR A 71 -1.16 16.62 -2.11
N ILE A 72 0.15 16.53 -2.30
CA ILE A 72 0.82 15.27 -2.67
C ILE A 72 0.64 14.22 -1.57
N LYS A 73 0.80 14.60 -0.29
CA LYS A 73 0.62 13.70 0.85
C LYS A 73 -0.79 13.10 0.88
N VAL A 74 -1.81 13.95 0.75
CA VAL A 74 -3.22 13.55 0.85
C VAL A 74 -3.65 12.71 -0.35
N LEU A 75 -3.24 13.08 -1.57
CA LEU A 75 -3.56 12.28 -2.76
C LEU A 75 -2.89 10.90 -2.70
N ALA A 76 -1.62 10.85 -2.32
CA ALA A 76 -0.89 9.59 -2.23
C ALA A 76 -1.50 8.65 -1.16
N ILE A 77 -1.84 9.17 0.03
CA ILE A 77 -2.43 8.34 1.09
C ILE A 77 -3.84 7.85 0.73
N ARG A 78 -4.66 8.66 0.06
CA ARG A 78 -5.98 8.22 -0.45
C ARG A 78 -5.85 7.10 -1.47
N GLY A 79 -4.88 7.21 -2.37
CA GLY A 79 -4.55 6.14 -3.31
C GLY A 79 -4.13 4.86 -2.57
N LEU A 80 -3.20 4.96 -1.61
CA LEU A 80 -2.76 3.79 -0.84
C LEU A 80 -3.91 3.15 -0.06
N LEU A 81 -4.79 3.96 0.56
CA LEU A 81 -5.98 3.47 1.25
C LEU A 81 -6.89 2.67 0.31
N PHE A 82 -7.16 3.19 -0.88
CA PHE A 82 -7.98 2.51 -1.86
C PHE A 82 -7.38 1.15 -2.25
N VAL A 83 -6.08 1.11 -2.55
CA VAL A 83 -5.42 -0.14 -2.99
C VAL A 83 -5.31 -1.15 -1.84
N TRP A 84 -4.96 -0.70 -0.63
CA TRP A 84 -4.91 -1.58 0.55
C TRP A 84 -6.29 -2.15 0.91
N LEU A 85 -7.36 -1.37 0.78
CA LEU A 85 -8.73 -1.85 0.98
C LEU A 85 -9.12 -2.88 -0.09
N LEU A 86 -8.79 -2.60 -1.35
CA LEU A 86 -9.03 -3.55 -2.45
C LEU A 86 -8.33 -4.89 -2.16
N PHE A 87 -7.06 -4.85 -1.75
CA PHE A 87 -6.29 -6.03 -1.40
C PHE A 87 -6.87 -6.76 -0.18
N MET A 88 -7.27 -6.02 0.85
CA MET A 88 -7.94 -6.60 2.01
C MET A 88 -9.18 -7.39 1.59
N VAL A 89 -10.10 -6.77 0.84
CA VAL A 89 -11.34 -7.43 0.41
C VAL A 89 -11.03 -8.65 -0.45
N ALA A 90 -10.12 -8.53 -1.42
CA ALA A 90 -9.72 -9.64 -2.28
C ALA A 90 -9.16 -10.82 -1.47
N PHE A 91 -8.28 -10.56 -0.50
CA PHE A 91 -7.69 -11.62 0.33
C PHE A 91 -8.67 -12.25 1.32
N VAL A 92 -9.71 -11.53 1.75
CA VAL A 92 -10.78 -12.11 2.58
C VAL A 92 -11.61 -13.11 1.79
N ILE A 93 -11.97 -12.79 0.54
CA ILE A 93 -12.88 -13.62 -0.26
C ILE A 93 -12.17 -14.75 -1.02
N THR A 94 -10.84 -14.66 -1.20
CA THR A 94 -10.08 -15.62 -1.99
C THR A 94 -9.75 -16.88 -1.17
N PRO A 95 -10.19 -18.09 -1.60
CA PRO A 95 -9.76 -19.34 -1.00
C PRO A 95 -8.34 -19.73 -1.42
N PRO A 96 -7.57 -20.48 -0.60
CA PRO A 96 -7.90 -20.90 0.76
C PRO A 96 -7.79 -19.73 1.76
N PRO A 97 -8.34 -19.88 2.98
CA PRO A 97 -8.13 -18.91 4.05
C PRO A 97 -6.64 -18.61 4.23
N ASN A 98 -6.31 -17.34 4.31
CA ASN A 98 -4.94 -16.85 4.40
C ASN A 98 -4.87 -15.72 5.45
N THR A 99 -3.67 -15.41 5.93
CA THR A 99 -3.47 -14.35 6.93
C THR A 99 -3.11 -13.00 6.31
N VAL A 100 -2.94 -12.93 4.98
CA VAL A 100 -2.46 -11.73 4.28
C VAL A 100 -3.51 -10.62 4.29
N TRP A 101 -4.81 -10.96 4.35
CA TRP A 101 -5.86 -9.95 4.53
C TRP A 101 -5.69 -9.15 5.83
N ILE A 102 -5.13 -9.74 6.90
CA ILE A 102 -4.87 -9.03 8.17
C ILE A 102 -3.81 -7.96 7.95
N MET A 103 -2.74 -8.27 7.21
CA MET A 103 -1.70 -7.29 6.85
C MET A 103 -2.28 -6.13 6.03
N ALA A 104 -3.12 -6.46 5.05
CA ALA A 104 -3.78 -5.44 4.22
C ALA A 104 -4.74 -4.57 5.05
N PHE A 105 -5.53 -5.19 5.95
CA PHE A 105 -6.40 -4.49 6.88
C PHE A 105 -5.62 -3.56 7.82
N MET A 106 -4.53 -4.04 8.44
CA MET A 106 -3.70 -3.21 9.32
C MET A 106 -3.05 -2.05 8.57
N SER A 107 -2.64 -2.25 7.32
CA SER A 107 -2.08 -1.20 6.46
C SER A 107 -3.14 -0.15 6.09
N PHE A 108 -4.36 -0.59 5.80
CA PHE A 108 -5.51 0.29 5.59
C PHE A 108 -5.83 1.11 6.85
N MET A 109 -5.92 0.46 8.02
CA MET A 109 -6.17 1.14 9.30
C MET A 109 -5.07 2.16 9.65
N LEU A 110 -3.80 1.81 9.40
CA LEU A 110 -2.68 2.74 9.56
C LEU A 110 -2.84 3.95 8.62
N GLY A 111 -3.24 3.72 7.37
CA GLY A 111 -3.53 4.78 6.42
C GLY A 111 -4.66 5.71 6.86
N LEU A 112 -5.70 5.16 7.51
CA LEU A 112 -6.81 5.95 8.05
C LEU A 112 -6.36 6.85 9.20
N GLY A 113 -5.51 6.33 10.09
CA GLY A 113 -4.91 7.15 11.14
C GLY A 113 -4.06 8.30 10.58
N ILE A 114 -3.30 8.02 9.51
CA ILE A 114 -2.46 9.03 8.85
C ILE A 114 -3.32 10.12 8.17
N ILE A 115 -4.36 9.74 7.43
CA ILE A 115 -5.16 10.72 6.69
C ILE A 115 -5.90 11.67 7.64
N ILE A 116 -6.47 11.16 8.74
CA ILE A 116 -7.18 11.97 9.75
C ILE A 116 -6.24 13.02 10.37
N ARG A 117 -4.94 12.71 10.52
CA ARG A 117 -3.96 13.66 11.06
C ARG A 117 -3.48 14.69 10.03
N GLU A 118 -3.56 14.37 8.74
CA GLU A 118 -3.03 15.21 7.67
C GLU A 118 -4.07 16.12 7.01
N GLU A 119 -5.35 15.81 7.16
CA GLU A 119 -6.48 16.70 6.82
C GLU A 119 -6.56 17.90 7.78
#